data_AF-A0A1Q8IKF5-F1
#
_entry.id   AF-A0A1Q8IKF5-F1
#
_cell.length_a   1.000
_cell.length_b   1.000
_cell.length_c   1.000
_cell.angle_alpha   90.00
_cell.angle_beta   90.00
_cell.angle_gamma   90.00
#
_symmetry.space_group_name_H-M   'P 1'
#
loop_
_entity.id
_entity.type
_entity.pdbx_description
1 polymer ?
#
loop_
_entity_poly.entity_id
_entity_poly.type
_entity_poly.pdbx_seq_one_letter_code
_entity_poly.pdbx_strand_id
1 'polypeptide(L)'
;MNNLASCLILFVLVFASADALADNWGCYDPRPGHPTSAEKIQFVDTVSALAIDAERKHGVPAAAIAAMAIVESGYGWTRTALYARNLFGWKYYSAASAGGRKSYTLTCQPPEDRNNHYIVFDNIADAVDFVAGKLATLPAYRQDGEKYRRARSAGTDVKESVRTWLAGIAAPYNWNPQKYVTDVTRIMNNPLAPSDTISSEHTLYSLSVGNMLAPTGEIHDAAERSNAGVLEATRAFFSSRLITRQCEAPANNYPRWEGFPVRRCVYVDSGVKVQTYMLNATADQLATWTITACEDARAADIKECARVVSRTIWAASSGVFPVAGFIPEPASSGGGTGSATKCFLFRDGVTITTKTIKDAPSAVSSSCPEPDNNGPIVQAKKFARIASTTRAEYTSAGGKEPVGTDNDADPRWAGVIRKLYQNAWGSDRNVLISAKAQALRKANTFH
;
A
#
# COMPACT_ATOMS: atom_id res chain seq x y z
N MET A 1 -35.83 13.23 -77.07
CA MET A 1 -34.39 13.16 -77.37
C MET A 1 -33.68 14.14 -76.46
N ASN A 2 -32.73 13.65 -75.63
CA ASN A 2 -31.56 14.35 -75.08
C ASN A 2 -31.84 15.57 -74.15
N ASN A 3 -31.23 15.78 -72.99
CA ASN A 3 -29.97 15.29 -72.41
C ASN A 3 -30.06 15.39 -70.88
N LEU A 4 -29.46 14.43 -70.18
CA LEU A 4 -29.00 14.59 -68.81
C LEU A 4 -27.84 15.59 -68.78
N ALA A 5 -27.92 16.61 -67.93
CA ALA A 5 -26.77 17.38 -67.48
C ALA A 5 -26.58 17.12 -65.99
N SER A 6 -25.49 16.42 -65.67
CA SER A 6 -25.05 16.12 -64.31
C SER A 6 -24.65 17.41 -63.60
N CYS A 7 -25.27 17.68 -62.45
CA CYS A 7 -24.80 18.71 -61.52
C CYS A 7 -24.04 18.00 -60.39
N LEU A 8 -22.71 18.10 -60.44
CA LEU A 8 -21.79 17.54 -59.48
C LEU A 8 -21.81 18.41 -58.21
N ILE A 9 -22.53 17.99 -57.17
CA ILE A 9 -22.47 18.63 -55.86
C ILE A 9 -21.27 18.04 -55.11
N LEU A 10 -20.20 18.84 -55.02
CA LEU A 10 -19.01 18.54 -54.24
C LEU A 10 -19.33 18.72 -52.75
N PHE A 11 -19.56 17.62 -52.03
CA PHE A 11 -19.63 17.62 -50.56
C PHE A 11 -18.21 17.80 -50.00
N VAL A 12 -17.84 19.03 -49.66
CA VAL A 12 -16.66 19.29 -48.83
C VAL A 12 -17.03 18.92 -47.40
N LEU A 13 -16.74 17.69 -47.00
CA LEU A 13 -16.69 17.26 -45.60
C LEU A 13 -15.55 18.02 -44.93
N VAL A 14 -15.87 19.15 -44.31
CA VAL A 14 -15.01 19.76 -43.29
C VAL A 14 -15.02 18.82 -42.11
N PHE A 15 -14.00 17.96 -42.02
CA PHE A 15 -13.64 17.33 -40.76
C PHE A 15 -13.19 18.45 -39.83
N ALA A 16 -14.11 18.96 -39.02
CA ALA A 16 -13.75 19.67 -37.81
C ALA A 16 -13.04 18.65 -36.91
N SER A 17 -11.72 18.79 -36.79
CA SER A 17 -10.90 18.08 -35.83
C SER A 17 -11.54 18.20 -34.45
N ALA A 18 -11.72 17.08 -33.74
CA ALA A 18 -12.29 17.02 -32.39
C ALA A 18 -11.39 17.63 -31.30
N ASP A 19 -10.44 18.50 -31.66
CA ASP A 19 -9.39 19.04 -30.79
C ASP A 19 -9.58 20.52 -30.42
N ALA A 20 -10.80 21.07 -30.56
CA ALA A 20 -11.04 22.49 -30.30
C ALA A 20 -12.30 22.80 -29.46
N LEU A 21 -12.71 21.90 -28.57
CA LEU A 21 -13.43 22.31 -27.37
C LEU A 21 -12.40 22.43 -26.25
N ALA A 22 -11.79 23.60 -26.12
CA ALA A 22 -11.14 23.97 -24.87
C ALA A 22 -12.17 23.74 -23.75
N ASP A 23 -11.88 22.75 -22.89
CA ASP A 23 -12.66 22.37 -21.72
C ASP A 23 -13.36 23.59 -21.09
N ASN A 24 -14.66 23.75 -21.27
CA ASN A 24 -15.41 24.91 -20.76
C ASN A 24 -16.14 24.52 -19.47
N TRP A 25 -15.39 24.31 -18.39
CA TRP A 25 -15.93 24.15 -17.04
C TRP A 25 -15.11 24.94 -16.02
N GLY A 26 -15.71 25.29 -14.89
CA GLY A 26 -15.13 26.21 -13.91
C GLY A 26 -13.73 25.81 -13.45
N CYS A 27 -12.88 26.81 -13.18
CA CYS A 27 -11.46 26.60 -12.91
C CYS A 27 -11.15 25.67 -11.74
N TYR A 28 -12.01 25.72 -10.74
CA TYR A 28 -11.88 24.98 -9.49
C TYR A 28 -12.93 23.88 -9.37
N ASP A 29 -13.79 23.72 -10.38
CA ASP A 29 -14.81 22.70 -10.37
C ASP A 29 -14.23 21.36 -10.83
N PRO A 30 -14.69 20.24 -10.25
CA PRO A 30 -14.47 18.93 -10.84
C PRO A 30 -14.95 18.90 -12.29
N ARG A 31 -14.27 18.12 -13.13
CA ARG A 31 -14.68 17.88 -14.51
C ARG A 31 -16.17 17.45 -14.56
N PRO A 32 -17.01 18.06 -15.42
CA PRO A 32 -18.40 17.68 -15.57
C PRO A 32 -18.56 16.18 -15.80
N GLY A 33 -19.52 15.57 -15.10
CA GLY A 33 -19.73 14.11 -15.12
C GLY A 33 -18.87 13.33 -14.12
N HIS A 34 -17.92 13.98 -13.44
CA HIS A 34 -17.02 13.36 -12.47
C HIS A 34 -16.98 14.14 -11.14
N PRO A 35 -16.56 13.50 -10.04
CA PRO A 35 -16.37 12.05 -9.88
C PRO A 35 -17.68 11.27 -9.83
N THR A 36 -17.68 10.07 -10.41
CA THR A 36 -18.67 9.03 -10.14
C THR A 36 -18.50 8.45 -8.72
N SER A 37 -19.49 7.71 -8.22
CA SER A 37 -19.40 7.07 -6.90
C SER A 37 -18.21 6.11 -6.80
N ALA A 38 -17.90 5.35 -7.85
CA ALA A 38 -16.77 4.42 -7.86
C ALA A 38 -15.43 5.17 -7.83
N GLU A 39 -15.31 6.27 -8.57
CA GLU A 39 -14.12 7.13 -8.56
C GLU A 39 -13.90 7.79 -7.20
N LYS A 40 -14.97 8.20 -6.50
CA LYS A 40 -14.86 8.69 -5.12
C LYS A 40 -14.26 7.63 -4.20
N ILE A 41 -14.77 6.40 -4.24
CA ILE A 41 -14.27 5.29 -3.41
C ILE A 41 -12.78 5.05 -3.69
N GLN A 42 -12.42 4.87 -4.96
CA GLN A 42 -11.03 4.62 -5.36
C GLN A 42 -10.10 5.76 -4.92
N PHE A 43 -10.53 7.02 -5.10
CA PHE A 43 -9.74 8.17 -4.72
C PHE A 43 -9.56 8.24 -3.20
N VAL A 44 -10.63 8.03 -2.42
CA VAL A 44 -10.60 7.99 -0.95
C VAL A 44 -9.62 6.92 -0.46
N ASP A 45 -9.69 5.70 -1.00
CA ASP A 45 -8.77 4.61 -0.62
C ASP A 45 -7.31 5.00 -0.89
N THR A 46 -7.07 5.57 -2.07
CA THR A 46 -5.73 5.97 -2.52
C THR A 46 -5.14 7.06 -1.62
N VAL A 47 -5.86 8.16 -1.38
CA VAL A 47 -5.34 9.26 -0.56
C VAL A 47 -5.30 8.91 0.92
N SER A 48 -6.14 7.99 1.40
CA SER A 48 -6.09 7.51 2.78
C SER A 48 -4.78 6.77 3.07
N ALA A 49 -4.36 5.88 2.16
CA ALA A 49 -3.07 5.19 2.29
C ALA A 49 -1.90 6.18 2.31
N LEU A 50 -1.87 7.12 1.35
CA LEU A 50 -0.81 8.13 1.26
C LEU A 50 -0.78 9.07 2.47
N ALA A 51 -1.95 9.41 3.02
CA ALA A 51 -2.05 10.27 4.19
C ALA A 51 -1.55 9.58 5.46
N ILE A 52 -1.75 8.26 5.60
CA ILE A 52 -1.17 7.46 6.70
C ILE A 52 0.37 7.49 6.61
N ASP A 53 0.93 7.33 5.41
CA ASP A 53 2.37 7.41 5.17
C ASP A 53 2.91 8.80 5.53
N ALA A 54 2.19 9.84 5.10
CA ALA A 54 2.54 11.22 5.39
C ALA A 54 2.44 11.56 6.89
N GLU A 55 1.45 11.04 7.60
CA GLU A 55 1.35 11.21 9.05
C GLU A 55 2.52 10.56 9.78
N ARG A 56 2.91 9.35 9.37
CA ARG A 56 4.07 8.67 9.95
C ARG A 56 5.36 9.44 9.70
N LYS A 57 5.54 9.95 8.48
CA LYS A 57 6.77 10.62 8.07
C LYS A 57 6.89 12.05 8.60
N HIS A 58 5.79 12.80 8.63
CA HIS A 58 5.81 14.24 8.90
C HIS A 58 5.07 14.64 10.18
N GLY A 59 4.34 13.72 10.81
CA GLY A 59 3.64 13.96 12.07
C GLY A 59 2.47 14.96 11.95
N VAL A 60 1.85 15.03 10.78
CA VAL A 60 0.59 15.77 10.51
C VAL A 60 -0.57 14.77 10.43
N PRO A 61 -1.82 15.13 10.78
CA PRO A 61 -2.89 14.14 10.90
C PRO A 61 -3.36 13.58 9.55
N ALA A 62 -3.27 12.25 9.35
CA ALA A 62 -3.68 11.56 8.13
C ALA A 62 -5.15 11.84 7.79
N ALA A 63 -6.02 11.84 8.79
CA ALA A 63 -7.44 12.16 8.63
C ALA A 63 -7.65 13.52 7.94
N ALA A 64 -6.90 14.54 8.38
CA ALA A 64 -6.98 15.88 7.81
C ALA A 64 -6.33 15.94 6.42
N ILE A 65 -5.12 15.37 6.24
CA ILE A 65 -4.43 15.38 4.94
C ILE A 65 -5.27 14.70 3.84
N ALA A 66 -5.86 13.53 4.12
CA ALA A 66 -6.75 12.85 3.18
C ALA A 66 -7.98 13.72 2.85
N ALA A 67 -8.60 14.31 3.87
CA ALA A 67 -9.77 15.16 3.67
C ALA A 67 -9.47 16.44 2.88
N MET A 68 -8.34 17.09 3.16
CA MET A 68 -7.86 18.26 2.41
C MET A 68 -7.65 17.91 0.94
N ALA A 69 -6.98 16.78 0.66
CA ALA A 69 -6.78 16.30 -0.70
C ALA A 69 -8.11 16.09 -1.42
N ILE A 70 -9.12 15.51 -0.76
CA ILE A 70 -10.46 15.28 -1.33
C ILE A 70 -11.16 16.61 -1.65
N VAL A 71 -11.19 17.55 -0.69
CA VAL A 71 -11.86 18.86 -0.87
C VAL A 71 -11.20 19.65 -1.98
N GLU A 72 -9.87 19.76 -1.98
CA GLU A 72 -9.13 20.67 -2.85
C GLU A 72 -8.99 20.15 -4.28
N SER A 73 -8.99 18.83 -4.45
CA SER A 73 -8.88 18.21 -5.77
C SER A 73 -10.22 17.82 -6.39
N GLY A 74 -11.33 17.96 -5.64
CA GLY A 74 -12.63 17.46 -6.09
C GLY A 74 -12.58 15.95 -6.37
N TYR A 75 -11.97 15.18 -5.46
CA TYR A 75 -11.64 13.75 -5.65
C TYR A 75 -10.73 13.48 -6.87
N GLY A 76 -9.78 14.37 -7.13
CA GLY A 76 -8.79 14.22 -8.21
C GLY A 76 -9.23 14.76 -9.58
N TRP A 77 -10.40 15.39 -9.67
CA TRP A 77 -11.01 15.81 -10.95
C TRP A 77 -10.95 17.30 -11.25
N THR A 78 -10.32 18.11 -10.40
CA THR A 78 -9.99 19.49 -10.74
C THR A 78 -8.87 19.55 -11.78
N ARG A 79 -8.77 20.66 -12.51
CA ARG A 79 -7.72 20.84 -13.54
C ARG A 79 -6.31 20.70 -12.99
N THR A 80 -6.05 21.25 -11.80
CA THR A 80 -4.73 21.14 -11.15
C THR A 80 -4.43 19.70 -10.74
N ALA A 81 -5.43 18.94 -10.30
CA ALA A 81 -5.25 17.53 -9.98
C ALA A 81 -4.98 16.69 -11.24
N LEU A 82 -5.75 16.89 -12.32
CA LEU A 82 -5.62 16.13 -13.57
C LEU A 82 -4.32 16.44 -14.32
N TYR A 83 -4.00 17.74 -14.48
CA TYR A 83 -2.92 18.17 -15.36
C TYR A 83 -1.59 18.41 -14.66
N ALA A 84 -1.61 18.69 -13.35
CA ALA A 84 -0.40 18.94 -12.56
C ALA A 84 -0.19 17.94 -11.43
N ARG A 85 -1.09 16.96 -11.26
CA ARG A 85 -1.08 15.99 -10.13
C ARG A 85 -1.07 16.70 -8.77
N ASN A 86 -1.59 17.92 -8.74
CA ASN A 86 -1.55 18.82 -7.59
C ASN A 86 -2.90 18.81 -6.89
N LEU A 87 -3.02 17.93 -5.88
CA LEU A 87 -4.27 17.70 -5.15
C LEU A 87 -4.65 18.87 -4.23
N PHE A 88 -3.68 19.70 -3.85
CA PHE A 88 -3.83 20.74 -2.83
C PHE A 88 -3.81 22.16 -3.41
N GLY A 89 -3.82 22.28 -4.74
CA GLY A 89 -3.67 23.58 -5.39
C GLY A 89 -2.42 24.36 -4.95
N TRP A 90 -1.33 23.68 -4.60
CA TRP A 90 -0.14 24.33 -4.04
C TRP A 90 0.54 25.22 -5.07
N LYS A 91 0.73 26.50 -4.73
CA LYS A 91 1.21 27.53 -5.64
C LYS A 91 2.70 27.39 -5.95
N TYR A 92 3.07 27.73 -7.17
CA TYR A 92 4.46 27.82 -7.59
C TYR A 92 4.94 29.28 -7.48
N TYR A 93 5.90 29.54 -6.60
CA TYR A 93 6.54 30.85 -6.48
C TYR A 93 7.94 30.88 -7.08
N SER A 94 8.69 29.79 -6.94
CA SER A 94 10.03 29.59 -7.48
C SER A 94 10.41 28.11 -7.51
N ALA A 95 11.38 27.75 -8.34
CA ALA A 95 11.90 26.37 -8.41
C ALA A 95 12.41 25.89 -7.05
N ALA A 96 13.09 26.76 -6.29
CA ALA A 96 13.56 26.43 -4.95
C ALA A 96 12.39 26.12 -3.99
N SER A 97 11.36 26.97 -3.96
CA SER A 97 10.18 26.74 -3.11
C SER A 97 9.42 25.46 -3.47
N ALA A 98 9.45 25.09 -4.76
CA ALA A 98 8.81 23.89 -5.32
C ALA A 98 9.69 22.62 -5.24
N GLY A 99 10.87 22.71 -4.64
CA GLY A 99 11.81 21.58 -4.54
C GLY A 99 12.30 21.09 -5.91
N GLY A 100 12.57 22.02 -6.84
CA GLY A 100 13.07 21.74 -8.18
C GLY A 100 12.00 21.38 -9.21
N ARG A 101 10.72 21.30 -8.81
CA ARG A 101 9.59 20.93 -9.68
C ARG A 101 9.24 22.03 -10.68
N LYS A 102 8.55 21.63 -11.75
CA LYS A 102 8.03 22.53 -12.78
C LYS A 102 6.74 23.22 -12.33
N SER A 103 6.34 24.25 -13.08
CA SER A 103 5.07 24.95 -12.91
C SER A 103 4.05 24.57 -13.99
N TYR A 104 2.78 24.56 -13.62
CA TYR A 104 1.61 24.49 -14.49
C TYR A 104 0.80 25.78 -14.35
N THR A 105 0.39 26.36 -15.48
CA THR A 105 -0.44 27.58 -15.51
C THR A 105 -1.90 27.19 -15.67
N LEU A 106 -2.75 27.62 -14.75
CA LEU A 106 -4.19 27.38 -14.81
C LEU A 106 -4.85 28.39 -15.75
N THR A 107 -4.88 28.07 -17.05
CA THR A 107 -5.23 28.98 -18.15
C THR A 107 -6.67 29.51 -18.16
N CYS A 108 -7.58 28.91 -17.38
CA CYS A 108 -8.94 29.42 -17.23
C CYS A 108 -9.03 30.62 -16.26
N GLN A 109 -7.96 30.90 -15.50
CA GLN A 109 -7.84 32.14 -14.72
C GLN A 109 -7.34 33.27 -15.63
N PRO A 110 -7.67 34.54 -15.30
CA PRO A 110 -7.15 35.68 -16.03
C PRO A 110 -5.61 35.62 -16.13
N PRO A 111 -5.01 35.79 -17.33
CA PRO A 111 -3.55 35.73 -17.50
C PRO A 111 -2.78 36.72 -16.63
N GLU A 112 -3.40 37.83 -16.25
CA GLU A 112 -2.87 38.86 -15.36
C GLU A 112 -2.79 38.43 -13.88
N ASP A 113 -3.45 37.33 -13.49
CA ASP A 113 -3.35 36.79 -12.13
C ASP A 113 -1.99 36.10 -11.94
N ARG A 114 -1.08 36.79 -11.26
CA ARG A 114 0.26 36.27 -10.90
C ARG A 114 0.20 35.01 -10.05
N ASN A 115 -0.95 34.67 -9.46
CA ASN A 115 -1.15 33.46 -8.66
C ASN A 115 -1.69 32.29 -9.49
N ASN A 116 -1.76 32.36 -10.83
CA ASN A 116 -2.28 31.26 -11.65
C ASN A 116 -1.28 30.11 -11.89
N HIS A 117 -0.10 30.16 -11.28
CA HIS A 117 0.93 29.12 -11.38
C HIS A 117 0.90 28.14 -10.20
N TYR A 118 0.91 26.85 -10.51
CA TYR A 118 0.82 25.74 -9.57
C TYR A 118 1.99 24.78 -9.76
N ILE A 119 2.40 24.08 -8.70
CA ILE A 119 3.45 23.06 -8.81
C ILE A 119 2.94 21.87 -9.63
N VAL A 120 3.80 21.32 -10.49
CA VAL A 120 3.61 20.01 -11.14
C VAL A 120 4.32 18.94 -10.31
N PHE A 121 3.57 17.93 -9.89
CA PHE A 121 4.10 16.78 -9.15
C PHE A 121 4.30 15.57 -10.05
N ASP A 122 5.27 14.73 -9.68
CA ASP A 122 5.57 13.51 -10.43
C ASP A 122 4.46 12.48 -10.31
N ASN A 123 3.77 12.43 -9.18
CA ASN A 123 2.56 11.63 -8.97
C ASN A 123 1.81 12.16 -7.74
N ILE A 124 0.64 11.58 -7.45
CA ILE A 124 -0.16 12.00 -6.30
C ILE A 124 0.51 11.69 -4.94
N ALA A 125 1.37 10.67 -4.86
CA ALA A 125 2.13 10.37 -3.65
C ALA A 125 3.16 11.48 -3.37
N ASP A 126 3.84 11.96 -4.42
CA ASP A 126 4.74 13.11 -4.37
C ASP A 126 4.02 14.38 -3.88
N ALA A 127 2.81 14.64 -4.38
CA ALA A 127 2.00 15.78 -3.94
C ALA A 127 1.63 15.71 -2.45
N VAL A 128 1.16 14.55 -1.99
CA VAL A 128 0.79 14.33 -0.57
C VAL A 128 2.01 14.44 0.34
N ASP A 129 3.12 13.80 -0.01
CA ASP A 129 4.36 13.87 0.77
C ASP A 129 4.92 15.29 0.87
N PHE A 130 4.95 16.00 -0.26
CA PHE A 130 5.46 17.37 -0.30
C PHE A 130 4.61 18.31 0.56
N VAL A 131 3.29 18.30 0.41
CA VAL A 131 2.40 19.20 1.14
C VAL A 131 2.39 18.88 2.63
N ALA A 132 2.34 17.61 3.01
CA ALA A 132 2.47 17.20 4.41
C ALA A 132 3.79 17.68 5.03
N GLY A 133 4.91 17.53 4.30
CA GLY A 133 6.20 18.05 4.74
C GLY A 133 6.23 19.57 4.90
N LYS A 134 5.57 20.32 4.01
CA LYS A 134 5.42 21.79 4.15
C LYS A 134 4.59 22.16 5.38
N LEU A 135 3.47 21.46 5.61
CA LEU A 135 2.62 21.69 6.78
C LEU A 135 3.31 21.31 8.09
N ALA A 136 4.23 20.34 8.07
CA ALA A 136 5.03 19.99 9.23
C ALA A 136 6.14 21.00 9.53
N THR A 137 6.74 21.61 8.51
CA THR A 137 8.01 22.33 8.65
C THR A 137 7.92 23.84 8.51
N LEU A 138 6.94 24.39 7.77
CA LEU A 138 6.84 25.83 7.57
C LEU A 138 6.43 26.53 8.88
N PRO A 139 7.03 27.71 9.18
CA PRO A 139 6.75 28.43 10.43
C PRO A 139 5.26 28.69 10.69
N ALA A 140 4.47 28.92 9.64
CA ALA A 140 3.04 29.21 9.75
C ALA A 140 2.19 28.03 10.28
N TYR A 141 2.68 26.80 10.20
CA TYR A 141 1.90 25.59 10.52
C TYR A 141 2.56 24.71 11.59
N ARG A 142 3.88 24.83 11.76
CA ARG A 142 4.70 23.96 12.63
C ARG A 142 4.14 23.84 14.05
N GLN A 143 3.74 24.96 14.64
CA GLN A 143 3.26 25.00 16.02
C GLN A 143 2.00 24.14 16.21
N ASP A 144 1.08 24.14 15.25
CA ASP A 144 -0.13 23.34 15.34
C ASP A 144 0.16 21.86 15.13
N GLY A 145 1.10 21.52 14.24
CA GLY A 145 1.65 20.17 14.14
C GLY A 145 2.22 19.66 15.47
N GLU A 146 3.01 20.48 16.18
CA GLU A 146 3.53 20.11 17.51
C GLU A 146 2.43 19.96 18.56
N LYS A 147 1.42 20.84 18.57
CA LYS A 147 0.25 20.72 19.46
C LYS A 147 -0.49 19.40 19.21
N TYR A 148 -0.71 19.06 17.94
CA TYR A 148 -1.32 17.79 17.54
C TYR A 148 -0.55 16.61 18.11
N ARG A 149 0.76 16.52 17.85
CA ARG A 149 1.59 15.42 18.33
C ARG A 149 1.60 15.31 19.85
N ARG A 150 1.71 16.44 20.56
CA ARG A 150 1.63 16.46 22.03
C ARG A 150 0.29 15.94 22.53
N ALA A 151 -0.82 16.40 21.98
CA ALA A 151 -2.16 15.94 22.35
C ALA A 151 -2.32 14.43 22.12
N ARG A 152 -1.86 13.92 20.96
CA ARG A 152 -1.89 12.48 20.66
C ARG A 152 -1.03 11.66 21.62
N SER A 153 0.16 12.14 21.96
CA SER A 153 1.05 11.47 22.93
C SER A 153 0.48 11.47 24.36
N ALA A 154 -0.33 12.48 24.69
CA ALA A 154 -1.03 12.59 25.98
C ALA A 154 -2.35 11.79 26.04
N GLY A 155 -2.70 11.07 24.97
CA GLY A 155 -3.92 10.26 24.90
C GLY A 155 -5.20 11.05 24.63
N THR A 156 -5.11 12.32 24.19
CA THR A 156 -6.28 13.10 23.76
C THR A 156 -6.98 12.40 22.60
N ASP A 157 -8.32 12.48 22.58
CA ASP A 157 -9.15 11.91 21.53
C ASP A 157 -8.64 12.31 20.12
N VAL A 158 -8.63 11.34 19.20
CA VAL A 158 -8.10 11.54 17.84
C VAL A 158 -8.87 12.65 17.15
N LYS A 159 -10.20 12.58 17.20
CA LYS A 159 -11.07 13.53 16.52
C LYS A 159 -10.85 14.95 17.08
N GLU A 160 -10.78 15.10 18.41
CA GLU A 160 -10.45 16.38 19.03
C GLU A 160 -9.09 16.93 18.58
N SER A 161 -8.07 16.07 18.59
CA SER A 161 -6.70 16.44 18.21
C SER A 161 -6.61 16.87 16.74
N VAL A 162 -7.23 16.11 15.84
CA VAL A 162 -7.27 16.40 14.40
C VAL A 162 -8.03 17.70 14.12
N ARG A 163 -9.19 17.90 14.75
CA ARG A 163 -10.00 19.12 14.57
C ARG A 163 -9.27 20.36 15.09
N THR A 164 -8.57 20.24 16.21
CA THR A 164 -7.76 21.33 16.76
C THR A 164 -6.61 21.69 15.81
N TRP A 165 -5.94 20.68 15.24
CA TRP A 165 -4.90 20.91 14.24
C TRP A 165 -5.44 21.63 13.00
N LEU A 166 -6.55 21.14 12.44
CA LEU A 166 -7.18 21.72 11.26
C LEU A 166 -7.59 23.18 11.50
N ALA A 167 -8.18 23.47 12.65
CA ALA A 167 -8.56 24.83 13.03
C ALA A 167 -7.35 25.76 13.15
N GLY A 168 -6.23 25.26 13.68
CA GLY A 168 -4.99 26.03 13.82
C GLY A 168 -4.37 26.41 12.47
N ILE A 169 -4.29 25.46 11.53
CA ILE A 169 -3.67 25.72 10.23
C ILE A 169 -4.55 26.52 9.27
N ALA A 170 -5.87 26.60 9.51
CA ALA A 170 -6.82 27.09 8.52
C ALA A 170 -6.59 28.56 8.12
N ALA A 171 -6.32 29.45 9.08
CA ALA A 171 -6.14 30.88 8.80
C ALA A 171 -4.95 31.20 7.89
N PRO A 172 -3.73 30.64 8.14
CA PRO A 172 -2.62 30.82 7.21
C PRO A 172 -2.71 29.96 5.93
N TYR A 173 -3.60 28.97 5.87
CA TYR A 173 -3.72 28.06 4.73
C TYR A 173 -4.76 28.53 3.70
N ASN A 174 -5.91 29.01 4.16
CA ASN A 174 -7.05 29.34 3.31
C ASN A 174 -7.58 30.76 3.59
N TRP A 175 -7.93 31.49 2.54
CA TRP A 175 -8.50 32.84 2.64
C TRP A 175 -9.87 32.89 3.35
N ASN A 176 -10.61 31.77 3.37
CA ASN A 176 -11.86 31.61 4.12
C ASN A 176 -11.75 30.44 5.11
N PRO A 177 -11.06 30.64 6.26
CA PRO A 177 -10.72 29.54 7.16
C PRO A 177 -11.93 28.85 7.79
N GLN A 178 -12.99 29.60 8.12
CA GLN A 178 -14.19 29.01 8.74
C GLN A 178 -14.90 28.05 7.78
N LYS A 179 -15.11 28.47 6.54
CA LYS A 179 -15.69 27.60 5.50
C LYS A 179 -14.80 26.40 5.25
N TYR A 180 -13.49 26.60 5.15
CA TYR A 180 -12.53 25.52 4.90
C TYR A 180 -12.55 24.45 6.01
N VAL A 181 -12.51 24.86 7.28
CA VAL A 181 -12.63 23.94 8.42
C VAL A 181 -13.93 23.15 8.36
N THR A 182 -15.03 23.82 7.98
CA THR A 182 -16.35 23.18 7.85
C THR A 182 -16.34 22.10 6.77
N ASP A 183 -15.89 22.45 5.55
CA ASP A 183 -15.89 21.55 4.40
C ASP A 183 -14.97 20.34 4.64
N VAL A 184 -13.76 20.56 5.14
CA VAL A 184 -12.80 19.49 5.45
C VAL A 184 -13.32 18.61 6.60
N THR A 185 -13.95 19.18 7.62
CA THR A 185 -14.56 18.40 8.72
C THR A 185 -15.69 17.50 8.21
N ARG A 186 -16.54 17.99 7.30
CA ARG A 186 -17.62 17.19 6.72
C ARG A 186 -17.10 16.00 5.91
N ILE A 187 -15.97 16.17 5.21
CA ILE A 187 -15.28 15.07 4.53
C ILE A 187 -14.66 14.09 5.53
N MET A 188 -14.00 14.56 6.59
CA MET A 188 -13.47 13.67 7.64
C MET A 188 -14.56 12.83 8.31
N ASN A 189 -15.75 13.42 8.48
CA ASN A 189 -16.90 12.72 9.04
C ASN A 189 -17.43 11.65 8.08
N ASN A 190 -17.55 11.95 6.78
CA ASN A 190 -17.94 10.99 5.75
C ASN A 190 -17.39 11.41 4.37
N PRO A 191 -16.35 10.73 3.85
CA PRO A 191 -15.70 11.12 2.61
C PRO A 191 -16.48 10.71 1.36
N LEU A 192 -17.49 9.84 1.46
CA LEU A 192 -18.32 9.44 0.31
C LEU A 192 -19.61 10.28 0.22
N ALA A 193 -20.11 10.75 1.37
CA ALA A 193 -21.28 11.62 1.48
C ALA A 193 -21.05 12.68 2.59
N PRO A 194 -20.30 13.77 2.31
CA PRO A 194 -19.90 14.76 3.31
C PRO A 194 -21.06 15.32 4.15
N SER A 195 -20.93 15.19 5.46
CA SER A 195 -22.00 15.44 6.44
C SER A 195 -21.45 16.00 7.76
N ASP A 196 -22.30 16.69 8.52
CA ASP A 196 -21.96 17.14 9.88
C ASP A 196 -21.95 15.96 10.87
N THR A 197 -22.58 14.84 10.50
CA THR A 197 -22.61 13.61 11.29
C THR A 197 -21.45 12.69 10.91
N ILE A 198 -20.75 12.16 11.92
CA ILE A 198 -19.67 11.19 11.74
C ILE A 198 -20.26 9.84 11.29
N SER A 199 -19.77 9.33 10.17
CA SER A 199 -20.08 7.98 9.72
C SER A 199 -19.35 6.95 10.58
N SER A 200 -20.05 5.91 11.04
CA SER A 200 -19.45 4.77 11.73
C SER A 200 -18.62 3.88 10.81
N GLU A 201 -18.84 3.93 9.50
CA GLU A 201 -18.24 3.03 8.52
C GLU A 201 -17.11 3.69 7.72
N HIS A 202 -17.25 4.98 7.42
CA HIS A 202 -16.39 5.66 6.44
C HIS A 202 -15.58 6.81 7.02
N THR A 203 -15.64 7.06 8.34
CA THR A 203 -14.93 8.21 8.91
C THR A 203 -13.41 8.12 8.74
N LEU A 204 -12.81 9.24 8.32
CA LEU A 204 -11.36 9.35 8.14
C LEU A 204 -10.60 9.52 9.47
N TYR A 205 -11.24 9.80 10.61
CA TYR A 205 -10.54 9.84 11.91
C TYR A 205 -9.86 8.50 12.25
N SER A 206 -10.37 7.40 11.68
CA SER A 206 -9.78 6.07 11.77
C SER A 206 -8.37 5.96 11.13
N LEU A 207 -7.96 6.93 10.32
CA LEU A 207 -6.61 6.95 9.75
C LEU A 207 -5.55 7.38 10.78
N SER A 208 -5.95 8.16 11.81
CA SER A 208 -5.03 8.78 12.79
C SER A 208 -5.06 8.14 14.19
N VAL A 209 -5.70 6.96 14.33
CA VAL A 209 -5.74 6.18 15.59
C VAL A 209 -4.44 5.41 15.87
N GLY A 210 -3.69 5.01 14.84
CA GLY A 210 -2.58 4.06 14.95
C GLY A 210 -1.23 4.64 15.41
N ASN A 211 -1.06 5.96 15.44
CA ASN A 211 0.24 6.59 15.66
C ASN A 211 0.26 7.34 17.00
N MET A 212 0.62 6.64 18.08
CA MET A 212 1.24 7.31 19.23
C MET A 212 2.61 7.81 18.77
N LEU A 213 2.66 9.06 18.28
CA LEU A 213 3.93 9.72 18.00
C LEU A 213 4.66 9.91 19.34
N ALA A 214 5.82 9.28 19.47
CA ALA A 214 6.78 9.58 20.54
C ALA A 214 7.19 11.06 20.44
N PRO A 215 7.45 11.74 21.56
CA PRO A 215 7.73 13.17 21.58
C PRO A 215 9.11 13.43 20.93
N THR A 216 9.12 14.10 19.78
CA THR A 216 10.35 14.59 19.15
C THR A 216 10.81 15.87 19.83
N GLY A 217 11.90 15.77 20.59
CA GLY A 217 12.76 16.86 21.00
C GLY A 217 14.19 16.36 21.16
N GLU A 218 15.03 16.67 20.17
CA GLU A 218 16.51 16.68 20.22
C GLU A 218 17.35 15.38 20.31
N ILE A 219 16.79 14.16 20.19
CA ILE A 219 17.61 12.92 20.10
C ILE A 219 17.41 12.11 18.79
N HIS A 220 16.41 12.42 17.96
CA HIS A 220 15.96 11.52 16.87
C HIS A 220 16.77 11.54 15.56
N ASP A 221 17.63 12.54 15.34
CA ASP A 221 18.29 12.73 14.04
C ASP A 221 19.29 11.61 13.69
N ALA A 222 19.86 10.93 14.70
CA ALA A 222 20.74 9.78 14.51
C ALA A 222 19.98 8.45 14.38
N ALA A 223 18.87 8.29 15.11
CA ALA A 223 18.07 7.06 15.11
C ALA A 223 17.20 6.90 13.85
N GLU A 224 16.61 7.99 13.34
CA GLU A 224 15.87 7.97 12.07
C GLU A 224 16.81 7.80 10.86
N ARG A 225 17.97 8.47 10.85
CA ARG A 225 19.02 8.21 9.83
C ARG A 225 19.56 6.79 9.94
N SER A 226 19.69 6.25 11.16
CA SER A 226 20.08 4.86 11.40
C SER A 226 19.02 3.90 10.84
N ASN A 227 17.72 4.11 11.12
CA ASN A 227 16.65 3.24 10.62
C ASN A 227 16.45 3.36 9.11
N ALA A 228 16.60 4.55 8.51
CA ALA A 228 16.64 4.71 7.06
C ALA A 228 17.82 3.95 6.44
N GLY A 229 19.01 4.03 7.04
CA GLY A 229 20.17 3.24 6.64
C GLY A 229 19.95 1.72 6.79
N VAL A 230 19.24 1.29 7.84
CA VAL A 230 18.87 -0.12 8.05
C VAL A 230 17.84 -0.57 7.03
N LEU A 231 16.85 0.26 6.69
CA LEU A 231 15.86 -0.03 5.64
C LEU A 231 16.54 -0.22 4.29
N GLU A 232 17.44 0.70 3.90
CA GLU A 232 18.21 0.56 2.64
C GLU A 232 19.10 -0.68 2.64
N ALA A 233 19.78 -0.97 3.76
CA ALA A 233 20.58 -2.19 3.89
C ALA A 233 19.71 -3.46 3.79
N THR A 234 18.50 -3.43 4.34
CA THR A 234 17.53 -4.54 4.29
C THR A 234 16.98 -4.71 2.88
N ARG A 235 16.64 -3.61 2.19
CA ARG A 235 16.25 -3.61 0.78
C ARG A 235 17.36 -4.18 -0.10
N ALA A 236 18.61 -3.79 0.12
CA ALA A 236 19.77 -4.31 -0.60
C ALA A 236 19.96 -5.82 -0.34
N PHE A 237 19.73 -6.29 0.89
CA PHE A 237 19.78 -7.71 1.23
C PHE A 237 18.77 -8.52 0.39
N PHE A 238 17.52 -8.07 0.28
CA PHE A 238 16.50 -8.75 -0.52
C PHE A 238 16.74 -8.59 -2.02
N SER A 239 17.06 -7.39 -2.49
CA SER A 239 17.31 -7.12 -3.92
C SER A 239 18.43 -8.00 -4.49
N SER A 240 19.46 -8.30 -3.70
CA SER A 240 20.57 -9.18 -4.10
C SER A 240 20.27 -10.68 -4.03
N ARG A 241 19.13 -11.09 -3.44
CA ARG A 241 18.81 -12.50 -3.16
C ARG A 241 17.50 -12.99 -3.75
N LEU A 242 16.57 -12.08 -4.07
CA LEU A 242 15.32 -12.44 -4.71
C LEU A 242 15.62 -13.02 -6.10
N ILE A 243 15.27 -14.29 -6.26
CA ILE A 243 15.50 -15.00 -7.51
C ILE A 243 14.49 -14.48 -8.53
N THR A 244 14.99 -13.90 -9.63
CA THR A 244 14.16 -13.57 -10.77
C THR A 244 13.81 -14.86 -11.49
N ARG A 245 12.53 -15.23 -11.49
CA ARG A 245 12.01 -16.40 -12.18
C ARG A 245 11.37 -15.97 -13.49
N GLN A 246 11.41 -16.86 -14.48
CA GLN A 246 10.62 -16.68 -15.70
C GLN A 246 9.15 -16.84 -15.34
N CYS A 247 8.46 -15.71 -15.26
CA CYS A 247 7.05 -15.65 -14.93
C CYS A 247 6.32 -14.89 -16.02
N GLU A 248 5.09 -15.30 -16.28
CA GLU A 248 4.19 -14.64 -17.20
C GLU A 248 3.76 -13.27 -16.67
N ALA A 249 3.05 -12.53 -17.53
CA ALA A 249 2.35 -11.32 -17.12
C ALA A 249 1.37 -11.62 -15.97
N PRO A 250 1.13 -10.65 -15.08
CA PRO A 250 0.22 -10.84 -13.94
C PRO A 250 -1.21 -11.13 -14.41
N ALA A 251 -1.84 -12.10 -13.76
CA ALA A 251 -3.25 -12.45 -13.88
C ALA A 251 -4.00 -11.95 -12.64
N ASN A 252 -4.77 -10.87 -12.81
CA ASN A 252 -5.49 -10.21 -11.71
C ASN A 252 -6.84 -10.85 -11.37
N ASN A 253 -7.17 -11.99 -11.99
CA ASN A 253 -8.44 -12.71 -11.82
C ASN A 253 -8.23 -14.14 -11.31
N TYR A 254 -7.06 -14.43 -10.71
CA TYR A 254 -6.80 -15.75 -10.15
C TYR A 254 -7.77 -16.03 -8.98
N PRO A 255 -8.47 -17.18 -8.94
CA PRO A 255 -9.50 -17.43 -7.93
C PRO A 255 -9.04 -17.22 -6.48
N ARG A 256 -9.82 -16.46 -5.71
CA ARG A 256 -9.57 -16.04 -4.32
C ARG A 256 -8.43 -15.02 -4.14
N TRP A 257 -7.80 -14.61 -5.24
CA TRP A 257 -6.72 -13.64 -5.34
C TRP A 257 -7.04 -12.56 -6.40
N GLU A 258 -8.32 -12.30 -6.61
CA GLU A 258 -8.82 -11.27 -7.52
C GLU A 258 -8.29 -9.89 -7.10
N GLY A 259 -7.81 -9.10 -8.06
CA GLY A 259 -7.19 -7.80 -7.83
C GLY A 259 -5.70 -7.85 -7.47
N PHE A 260 -5.11 -9.02 -7.23
CA PHE A 260 -3.69 -9.16 -6.92
C PHE A 260 -2.88 -9.61 -8.15
N PRO A 261 -1.63 -9.13 -8.34
CA PRO A 261 -0.81 -9.43 -9.51
C PRO A 261 -0.16 -10.82 -9.45
N VAL A 262 -0.98 -11.87 -9.36
CA VAL A 262 -0.53 -13.27 -9.33
C VAL A 262 0.13 -13.61 -10.67
N ARG A 263 1.30 -14.24 -10.64
CA ARG A 263 2.01 -14.66 -11.86
C ARG A 263 2.17 -16.16 -11.91
N ARG A 264 2.00 -16.73 -13.10
CA ARG A 264 2.38 -18.12 -13.37
C ARG A 264 3.89 -18.16 -13.65
N CYS A 265 4.64 -18.91 -12.85
CA CYS A 265 6.08 -19.04 -12.99
C CYS A 265 6.45 -20.48 -13.35
N VAL A 266 7.31 -20.64 -14.36
CA VAL A 266 7.87 -21.93 -14.77
C VAL A 266 9.37 -21.87 -14.51
N TYR A 267 9.88 -22.81 -13.71
CA TYR A 267 11.28 -22.82 -13.32
C TYR A 267 11.75 -24.25 -13.01
N VAL A 268 13.07 -24.40 -12.92
CA VAL A 268 13.73 -25.63 -12.48
C VAL A 268 14.34 -25.35 -11.12
N ASP A 269 14.06 -26.21 -10.16
CA ASP A 269 14.63 -26.16 -8.82
C ASP A 269 15.04 -27.57 -8.41
N SER A 270 16.28 -27.72 -7.91
CA SER A 270 16.86 -29.02 -7.56
C SER A 270 16.76 -30.07 -8.68
N GLY A 271 16.89 -29.64 -9.93
CA GLY A 271 16.76 -30.50 -11.12
C GLY A 271 15.32 -30.91 -11.48
N VAL A 272 14.32 -30.36 -10.78
CA VAL A 272 12.90 -30.63 -11.01
C VAL A 272 12.23 -29.42 -11.63
N LYS A 273 11.64 -29.61 -12.82
CA LYS A 273 10.79 -28.62 -13.47
C LYS A 273 9.44 -28.54 -12.75
N VAL A 274 8.99 -27.32 -12.50
CA VAL A 274 7.72 -27.07 -11.84
C VAL A 274 7.05 -25.81 -12.38
N GLN A 275 5.73 -25.79 -12.28
CA GLN A 275 4.91 -24.63 -12.51
C GLN A 275 4.18 -24.24 -11.22
N THR A 276 4.27 -22.98 -10.84
CA THR A 276 3.63 -22.47 -9.62
C THR A 276 3.07 -21.08 -9.87
N TYR A 277 1.86 -20.80 -9.37
CA TYR A 277 1.31 -19.45 -9.29
C TYR A 277 1.85 -18.77 -8.03
N MET A 278 2.37 -17.55 -8.17
CA MET A 278 3.09 -16.84 -7.12
C MET A 278 2.65 -15.40 -7.00
N LEU A 279 2.70 -14.87 -5.78
CA LEU A 279 2.50 -13.45 -5.48
C LEU A 279 3.68 -12.97 -4.62
N ASN A 280 4.85 -12.91 -5.24
CA ASN A 280 6.10 -12.56 -4.57
C ASN A 280 6.16 -11.06 -4.28
N ALA A 281 6.42 -10.71 -3.02
CA ALA A 281 6.64 -9.32 -2.62
C ALA A 281 7.91 -8.75 -3.27
N THR A 282 7.93 -7.44 -3.50
CA THR A 282 9.13 -6.73 -3.94
C THR A 282 10.17 -6.67 -2.82
N ALA A 283 11.42 -6.36 -3.16
CA ALA A 283 12.45 -6.10 -2.16
C ALA A 283 12.05 -4.96 -1.20
N ASP A 284 11.37 -3.94 -1.72
CA ASP A 284 10.85 -2.82 -0.93
C ASP A 284 9.79 -3.28 0.07
N GLN A 285 8.79 -4.05 -0.38
CA GLN A 285 7.76 -4.59 0.50
C GLN A 285 8.38 -5.46 1.60
N LEU A 286 9.29 -6.38 1.25
CA LEU A 286 9.97 -7.23 2.23
C LEU A 286 10.81 -6.43 3.22
N ALA A 287 11.51 -5.39 2.77
CA ALA A 287 12.31 -4.53 3.63
C ALA A 287 11.42 -3.75 4.59
N THR A 288 10.38 -3.09 4.09
CA THR A 288 9.41 -2.35 4.90
C THR A 288 8.72 -3.26 5.91
N TRP A 289 8.21 -4.42 5.50
CA TRP A 289 7.60 -5.39 6.40
C TRP A 289 8.56 -5.89 7.48
N THR A 290 9.85 -6.02 7.15
CA THR A 290 10.88 -6.43 8.11
C THR A 290 11.13 -5.37 9.17
N ILE A 291 11.24 -4.09 8.78
CA ILE A 291 11.44 -3.00 9.74
C ILE A 291 10.22 -2.87 10.64
N THR A 292 9.01 -2.84 10.08
CA THR A 292 7.76 -2.78 10.86
C THR A 292 7.62 -3.98 11.79
N ALA A 293 8.04 -5.18 11.37
CA ALA A 293 8.03 -6.36 12.23
C ALA A 293 9.00 -6.23 13.42
N CYS A 294 10.14 -5.57 13.23
CA CYS A 294 11.10 -5.30 14.31
C CYS A 294 10.57 -4.27 15.31
N GLU A 295 9.85 -3.25 14.82
CA GLU A 295 9.13 -2.30 15.66
C GLU A 295 8.00 -2.99 16.44
N ASP A 296 7.25 -3.88 15.80
CA ASP A 296 6.20 -4.70 16.45
C ASP A 296 6.75 -5.66 17.49
N ALA A 297 7.95 -6.18 17.25
CA ALA A 297 8.68 -6.95 18.23
C ALA A 297 9.21 -6.07 19.37
N ARG A 298 9.19 -4.73 19.23
CA ARG A 298 9.83 -3.75 20.11
C ARG A 298 11.31 -4.06 20.33
N ALA A 299 12.02 -4.39 19.25
CA ALA A 299 13.45 -4.67 19.29
C ALA A 299 14.22 -3.45 19.82
N ALA A 300 15.18 -3.67 20.70
CA ALA A 300 16.09 -2.63 21.17
C ALA A 300 17.13 -2.30 20.08
N ASP A 301 17.58 -3.30 19.32
CA ASP A 301 18.44 -3.12 18.15
C ASP A 301 17.69 -3.52 16.87
N ILE A 302 17.16 -2.50 16.17
CA ILE A 302 16.44 -2.67 14.89
C ILE A 302 17.36 -3.24 13.80
N LYS A 303 18.66 -2.92 13.80
CA LYS A 303 19.61 -3.44 12.81
C LYS A 303 19.84 -4.93 13.01
N GLU A 304 20.04 -5.35 14.25
CA GLU A 304 20.17 -6.77 14.56
C GLU A 304 18.88 -7.53 14.25
N CYS A 305 17.73 -7.00 14.69
CA CYS A 305 16.44 -7.61 14.39
C CYS A 305 16.23 -7.72 12.87
N ALA A 306 16.44 -6.65 12.10
CA ALA A 306 16.23 -6.66 10.65
C ALA A 306 17.13 -7.70 9.98
N ARG A 307 18.39 -7.83 10.42
CA ARG A 307 19.30 -8.89 9.95
C ARG A 307 18.76 -10.29 10.26
N VAL A 308 18.27 -10.54 11.47
CA VAL A 308 17.75 -11.86 11.90
C VAL A 308 16.46 -12.21 11.16
N VAL A 309 15.51 -11.27 11.08
CA VAL A 309 14.22 -11.45 10.41
C VAL A 309 14.42 -11.63 8.90
N SER A 310 15.29 -10.85 8.27
CA SER A 310 15.61 -11.00 6.84
C SER A 310 16.21 -12.37 6.51
N ARG A 311 17.13 -12.86 7.36
CA ARG A 311 17.68 -14.22 7.23
C ARG A 311 16.62 -15.28 7.44
N THR A 312 15.69 -15.07 8.38
CA THR A 312 14.55 -15.98 8.61
C THR A 312 13.65 -16.06 7.39
N ILE A 313 13.26 -14.93 6.79
CA ILE A 313 12.45 -14.89 5.55
C ILE A 313 13.18 -15.60 4.41
N TRP A 314 14.48 -15.30 4.23
CA TRP A 314 15.28 -15.91 3.19
C TRP A 314 15.41 -17.43 3.37
N ALA A 315 15.71 -17.90 4.58
CA ALA A 315 15.81 -19.32 4.89
C ALA A 315 14.47 -20.06 4.76
N ALA A 316 13.36 -19.39 5.07
CA ALA A 316 12.02 -19.96 4.99
C ALA A 316 11.54 -20.16 3.54
N SER A 317 11.83 -19.19 2.66
CA SER A 317 11.20 -19.15 1.34
C SER A 317 11.99 -18.48 0.23
N SER A 318 13.15 -17.93 0.52
CA SER A 318 13.86 -17.01 -0.38
C SER A 318 12.98 -15.82 -0.84
N GLY A 319 12.01 -15.41 -0.02
CA GLY A 319 11.05 -14.33 -0.33
C GLY A 319 9.90 -14.73 -1.27
N VAL A 320 9.74 -16.03 -1.54
CA VAL A 320 8.69 -16.54 -2.44
C VAL A 320 7.39 -16.81 -1.68
N PHE A 321 6.27 -16.41 -2.26
CA PHE A 321 4.93 -16.71 -1.74
C PHE A 321 4.10 -17.48 -2.78
N PRO A 322 4.03 -18.82 -2.66
CA PRO A 322 3.23 -19.65 -3.57
C PRO A 322 1.73 -19.46 -3.32
N VAL A 323 1.01 -19.00 -4.33
CA VAL A 323 -0.46 -18.92 -4.32
C VAL A 323 -1.07 -20.30 -4.57
N ALA A 324 -0.54 -21.04 -5.55
CA ALA A 324 -0.97 -22.40 -5.85
C ALA A 324 0.07 -23.17 -6.69
N GLY A 325 0.24 -24.46 -6.40
CA GLY A 325 1.07 -25.38 -7.17
C GLY A 325 2.15 -26.05 -6.34
N PHE A 326 3.02 -26.83 -6.98
CA PHE A 326 4.08 -27.54 -6.28
C PHE A 326 5.30 -26.65 -6.02
N ILE A 327 6.00 -26.93 -4.92
CA ILE A 327 7.38 -26.51 -4.66
C ILE A 327 8.21 -27.78 -4.40
N PRO A 328 9.26 -28.05 -5.19
CA PRO A 328 10.14 -29.20 -4.96
C PRO A 328 11.10 -28.91 -3.80
N GLU A 329 11.10 -29.76 -2.78
CA GLU A 329 12.00 -29.64 -1.62
C GLU A 329 12.41 -31.04 -1.14
N PRO A 330 13.53 -31.18 -0.40
CA PRO A 330 13.87 -32.48 0.21
C PRO A 330 12.76 -32.95 1.16
N ALA A 331 12.60 -34.27 1.30
CA ALA A 331 11.59 -34.87 2.17
C ALA A 331 11.64 -34.35 3.61
N SER A 332 12.83 -33.97 4.12
CA SER A 332 13.02 -33.34 5.42
C SER A 332 12.23 -32.04 5.62
N SER A 333 12.00 -31.26 4.57
CA SER A 333 11.22 -30.01 4.66
C SER A 333 9.76 -30.25 5.03
N GLY A 334 9.23 -31.44 4.73
CA GLY A 334 7.86 -31.85 5.07
C GLY A 334 7.73 -32.62 6.37
N GLY A 335 8.82 -32.78 7.14
CA GLY A 335 8.87 -33.63 8.34
C GLY A 335 9.15 -35.10 8.06
N GLY A 336 9.55 -35.47 6.83
CA GLY A 336 10.04 -36.79 6.49
C GLY A 336 11.55 -36.94 6.78
N THR A 337 12.12 -38.10 6.44
CA THR A 337 13.57 -38.36 6.51
C THR A 337 14.17 -38.48 5.12
N GLY A 338 15.41 -38.01 4.94
CA GLY A 338 16.18 -38.14 3.70
C GLY A 338 16.17 -36.93 2.77
N SER A 339 17.06 -36.98 1.76
CA SER A 339 17.33 -35.90 0.80
C SER A 339 16.55 -36.02 -0.52
N ALA A 340 15.69 -37.03 -0.66
CA ALA A 340 14.90 -37.22 -1.88
C ALA A 340 13.97 -36.02 -2.11
N THR A 341 14.01 -35.46 -3.31
CA THR A 341 13.15 -34.33 -3.70
C THR A 341 11.69 -34.77 -3.78
N LYS A 342 10.84 -34.07 -3.04
CA LYS A 342 9.39 -34.23 -2.97
C LYS A 342 8.71 -32.95 -3.46
N CYS A 343 7.57 -33.11 -4.10
CA CYS A 343 6.76 -32.01 -4.60
C CYS A 343 5.71 -31.65 -3.56
N PHE A 344 5.97 -30.63 -2.75
CA PHE A 344 5.03 -30.17 -1.75
C PHE A 344 3.96 -29.29 -2.38
N LEU A 345 2.68 -29.68 -2.25
CA LEU A 345 1.58 -28.89 -2.78
C LEU A 345 1.37 -27.67 -1.89
N PHE A 346 1.50 -26.48 -2.45
CA PHE A 346 1.18 -25.24 -1.78
C PHE A 346 -0.14 -24.68 -2.26
N ARG A 347 -0.87 -24.08 -1.30
CA ARG A 347 -1.96 -23.16 -1.59
C ARG A 347 -1.99 -22.07 -0.54
N ASP A 348 -2.20 -20.84 -0.98
CA ASP A 348 -2.31 -19.67 -0.12
C ASP A 348 -1.11 -19.50 0.84
N GLY A 349 0.10 -19.77 0.38
CA GLY A 349 1.32 -19.60 1.16
C GLY A 349 1.56 -20.68 2.23
N VAL A 350 0.87 -21.82 2.18
CA VAL A 350 1.11 -22.96 3.08
C VAL A 350 1.07 -24.29 2.35
N THR A 351 1.84 -25.26 2.82
CA THR A 351 1.76 -26.64 2.32
C THR A 351 0.43 -27.24 2.73
N ILE A 352 -0.30 -27.82 1.78
CA ILE A 352 -1.61 -28.43 2.00
C ILE A 352 -1.65 -29.88 1.52
N THR A 353 -2.68 -30.60 1.94
CA THR A 353 -3.13 -31.84 1.31
C THR A 353 -4.55 -31.67 0.80
N THR A 354 -4.90 -32.43 -0.23
CA THR A 354 -6.26 -32.53 -0.77
C THR A 354 -6.72 -33.98 -0.73
N LYS A 355 -7.95 -34.24 -1.18
CA LYS A 355 -8.44 -35.63 -1.32
C LYS A 355 -7.60 -36.45 -2.30
N THR A 356 -7.05 -35.80 -3.33
CA THR A 356 -6.29 -36.44 -4.41
C THR A 356 -4.79 -36.50 -4.09
N ILE A 357 -4.25 -35.49 -3.42
CA ILE A 357 -2.83 -35.41 -3.01
C ILE A 357 -2.76 -35.45 -1.49
N LYS A 358 -2.61 -36.67 -0.95
CA LYS A 358 -2.52 -36.93 0.50
C LYS A 358 -1.11 -36.76 1.04
N ASP A 359 -0.11 -37.11 0.23
CA ASP A 359 1.31 -37.00 0.53
C ASP A 359 2.03 -36.27 -0.60
N ALA A 360 3.17 -35.65 -0.29
CA ALA A 360 4.00 -35.01 -1.30
C ALA A 360 4.59 -36.06 -2.26
N PRO A 361 4.18 -36.10 -3.54
CA PRO A 361 4.70 -37.09 -4.48
C PRO A 361 6.20 -36.86 -4.75
N SER A 362 6.91 -37.94 -5.11
CA SER A 362 8.25 -37.80 -5.68
C SER A 362 8.16 -37.14 -7.06
N ALA A 363 9.20 -36.39 -7.43
CA ALA A 363 9.34 -35.97 -8.82
C ALA A 363 9.54 -37.20 -9.73
N VAL A 364 8.89 -37.20 -10.90
CA VAL A 364 8.99 -38.26 -11.91
C VAL A 364 9.53 -37.62 -13.19
N SER A 365 10.55 -38.24 -13.79
CA SER A 365 11.19 -37.72 -15.02
C SER A 365 11.57 -36.23 -14.91
N SER A 366 12.14 -35.84 -13.75
CA SER A 366 12.52 -34.45 -13.46
C SER A 366 11.38 -33.43 -13.50
N SER A 367 10.14 -33.86 -13.23
CA SER A 367 8.98 -32.96 -13.09
C SER A 367 8.11 -33.35 -11.90
N CYS A 368 7.47 -32.36 -11.27
CA CYS A 368 6.33 -32.64 -10.40
C CYS A 368 5.13 -33.08 -11.25
N PRO A 369 4.21 -33.90 -10.70
CA PRO A 369 2.95 -34.23 -11.37
C PRO A 369 2.05 -32.99 -11.45
N GLU A 370 0.90 -33.13 -12.12
CA GLU A 370 -0.10 -32.06 -12.18
C GLU A 370 -0.66 -31.74 -10.78
N PRO A 371 -0.67 -30.47 -10.34
CA PRO A 371 -1.15 -30.08 -9.03
C PRO A 371 -2.68 -29.99 -8.98
N ASP A 372 -3.25 -30.42 -7.85
CA ASP A 372 -4.67 -30.16 -7.52
C ASP A 372 -4.83 -28.74 -6.93
N ASN A 373 -4.83 -27.73 -7.80
CA ASN A 373 -4.92 -26.33 -7.37
C ASN A 373 -6.29 -25.95 -6.77
N ASN A 374 -7.35 -26.67 -7.15
CA ASN A 374 -8.74 -26.28 -6.90
C ASN A 374 -9.47 -27.19 -5.91
N GLY A 375 -8.99 -28.41 -5.67
CA GLY A 375 -9.62 -29.37 -4.76
C GLY A 375 -9.70 -28.86 -3.32
N PRO A 376 -10.72 -29.23 -2.53
CA PRO A 376 -10.84 -28.80 -1.14
C PRO A 376 -9.59 -29.16 -0.32
N ILE A 377 -9.10 -28.21 0.49
CA ILE A 377 -7.96 -28.48 1.39
C ILE A 377 -8.47 -29.30 2.57
N VAL A 378 -7.82 -30.44 2.79
CA VAL A 378 -8.11 -31.37 3.87
C VAL A 378 -7.24 -31.07 5.08
N GLN A 379 -5.95 -30.77 4.87
CA GLN A 379 -5.02 -30.37 5.91
C GLN A 379 -4.14 -29.22 5.44
N ALA A 380 -3.78 -28.32 6.36
CA ALA A 380 -2.73 -27.33 6.16
C ALA A 380 -1.60 -27.57 7.17
N LYS A 381 -0.36 -27.64 6.69
CA LYS A 381 0.83 -27.74 7.54
C LYS A 381 1.04 -26.43 8.32
N LYS A 382 1.94 -26.45 9.31
CA LYS A 382 2.01 -25.35 10.28
C LYS A 382 2.63 -24.05 9.81
N PHE A 383 3.56 -24.12 8.87
CA PHE A 383 4.39 -22.98 8.52
C PHE A 383 3.77 -22.13 7.41
N ALA A 384 3.45 -20.88 7.71
CA ALA A 384 3.17 -19.86 6.71
C ALA A 384 4.47 -19.48 6.00
N ARG A 385 4.52 -19.68 4.69
CA ARG A 385 5.76 -19.74 3.89
C ARG A 385 6.63 -18.50 4.00
N ILE A 386 6.04 -17.30 4.01
CA ILE A 386 6.78 -16.04 3.91
C ILE A 386 7.89 -15.90 4.96
N ALA A 387 7.65 -16.35 6.19
CA ALA A 387 8.61 -16.26 7.30
C ALA A 387 8.65 -17.53 8.18
N SER A 388 8.05 -18.63 7.73
CA SER A 388 7.81 -19.85 8.52
C SER A 388 7.06 -19.58 9.83
N THR A 389 6.11 -18.65 9.82
CA THR A 389 5.28 -18.32 10.98
C THR A 389 4.34 -19.47 11.30
N THR A 390 4.33 -19.94 12.54
CA THR A 390 3.43 -21.02 12.96
C THR A 390 2.10 -20.47 13.47
N ARG A 391 1.12 -21.36 13.71
CA ARG A 391 -0.17 -20.94 14.27
C ARG A 391 0.00 -20.50 15.71
N ALA A 392 0.83 -21.22 16.48
CA ALA A 392 1.14 -20.85 17.85
C ALA A 392 1.79 -19.45 17.93
N GLU A 393 2.71 -19.13 17.02
CA GLU A 393 3.33 -17.80 16.96
C GLU A 393 2.32 -16.71 16.58
N TYR A 394 1.47 -16.96 15.59
CA TYR A 394 0.39 -16.04 15.21
C TYR A 394 -0.57 -15.76 16.37
N THR A 395 -1.04 -16.81 17.06
CA THR A 395 -1.92 -16.65 18.23
C THR A 395 -1.21 -15.95 19.39
N SER A 396 0.06 -16.28 19.66
CA SER A 396 0.86 -15.64 20.71
C SER A 396 1.13 -14.15 20.44
N ALA A 397 1.07 -13.74 19.18
CA ALA A 397 1.18 -12.35 18.74
C ALA A 397 -0.18 -11.61 18.73
N GLY A 398 -1.26 -12.23 19.22
CA GLY A 398 -2.60 -11.63 19.32
C GLY A 398 -3.54 -11.96 18.15
N GLY A 399 -3.18 -12.91 17.29
CA GLY A 399 -4.05 -13.42 16.24
C GLY A 399 -5.35 -14.01 16.78
N LYS A 400 -6.50 -13.58 16.23
CA LYS A 400 -7.84 -13.91 16.76
C LYS A 400 -8.61 -14.95 15.95
N GLU A 401 -8.24 -15.15 14.68
CA GLU A 401 -8.90 -16.12 13.80
C GLU A 401 -8.67 -17.55 14.31
N PRO A 402 -9.67 -18.44 14.23
CA PRO A 402 -9.55 -19.82 14.69
C PRO A 402 -8.69 -20.62 13.70
N VAL A 403 -7.44 -20.85 14.09
CA VAL A 403 -6.44 -21.53 13.25
C VAL A 403 -6.06 -22.92 13.76
N GLY A 404 -6.59 -23.37 14.90
CA GLY A 404 -6.13 -24.60 15.55
C GLY A 404 -4.74 -24.44 16.16
N THR A 405 -4.04 -25.56 16.32
CA THR A 405 -2.74 -25.69 16.96
C THR A 405 -1.66 -26.09 15.95
N ASP A 406 -0.41 -26.14 16.39
CA ASP A 406 0.66 -26.61 15.50
C ASP A 406 0.58 -28.10 15.13
N ASN A 407 -0.26 -28.88 15.83
CA ASN A 407 -0.32 -30.34 15.74
C ASN A 407 -1.57 -30.91 15.04
N ASP A 408 -2.61 -30.12 14.81
CA ASP A 408 -3.90 -30.61 14.28
C ASP A 408 -4.06 -30.46 12.75
N ALA A 409 -3.11 -29.78 12.10
CA ALA A 409 -3.10 -29.51 10.66
C ALA A 409 -4.40 -28.86 10.13
N ASP A 410 -5.01 -27.97 10.92
CA ASP A 410 -6.29 -27.33 10.62
C ASP A 410 -6.33 -26.65 9.23
N PRO A 411 -7.25 -27.03 8.32
CA PRO A 411 -7.32 -26.49 6.97
C PRO A 411 -7.67 -25.00 6.92
N ARG A 412 -8.27 -24.43 7.98
CA ARG A 412 -8.60 -22.99 8.06
C ARG A 412 -7.36 -22.11 8.02
N TRP A 413 -6.20 -22.64 8.39
CA TRP A 413 -4.95 -21.88 8.42
C TRP A 413 -4.59 -21.26 7.07
N ALA A 414 -4.79 -21.99 5.97
CA ALA A 414 -4.54 -21.49 4.62
C ALA A 414 -5.40 -20.25 4.29
N GLY A 415 -6.67 -20.26 4.70
CA GLY A 415 -7.58 -19.13 4.51
C GLY A 415 -7.15 -17.89 5.30
N VAL A 416 -6.62 -18.08 6.51
CA VAL A 416 -6.11 -16.98 7.34
C VAL A 416 -4.82 -16.41 6.77
N ILE A 417 -3.86 -17.25 6.35
CA ILE A 417 -2.63 -16.80 5.69
C ILE A 417 -2.95 -15.97 4.45
N ARG A 418 -3.88 -16.43 3.61
CA ARG A 418 -4.35 -15.67 2.43
C ARG A 418 -4.80 -14.27 2.81
N LYS A 419 -5.77 -14.16 3.72
CA LYS A 419 -6.32 -12.86 4.16
C LYS A 419 -5.22 -11.95 4.71
N LEU A 420 -4.33 -12.47 5.56
CA LEU A 420 -3.25 -11.69 6.15
C LEU A 420 -2.27 -11.18 5.10
N TYR A 421 -1.94 -12.01 4.11
CA TYR A 421 -1.02 -11.61 3.03
C TYR A 421 -1.67 -10.62 2.05
N GLN A 422 -2.97 -10.80 1.74
CA GLN A 422 -3.75 -9.84 0.96
C GLN A 422 -3.80 -8.47 1.63
N ASN A 423 -4.07 -8.42 2.93
CA ASN A 423 -4.07 -7.19 3.71
C ASN A 423 -2.68 -6.53 3.77
N ALA A 424 -1.62 -7.35 3.81
CA ALA A 424 -0.25 -6.84 3.81
C ALA A 424 0.16 -6.19 2.47
N TRP A 425 -0.49 -6.56 1.36
CA TRP A 425 -0.04 -6.19 0.01
C TRP A 425 -0.01 -4.69 -0.24
N GLY A 426 -0.98 -3.95 0.32
CA GLY A 426 -1.05 -2.49 0.27
C GLY A 426 -0.68 -1.83 1.60
N SER A 427 0.05 -2.53 2.48
CA SER A 427 0.40 -2.07 3.83
C SER A 427 1.89 -2.21 4.08
N ASP A 428 2.42 -1.37 4.97
CA ASP A 428 3.79 -1.49 5.49
C ASP A 428 3.96 -2.58 6.53
N ARG A 429 2.87 -3.27 6.90
CA ARG A 429 2.84 -4.29 7.93
C ARG A 429 2.42 -5.63 7.35
N ASN A 430 3.20 -6.67 7.66
CA ASN A 430 2.82 -8.04 7.41
C ASN A 430 2.72 -8.81 8.73
N VAL A 431 1.50 -9.11 9.15
CA VAL A 431 1.21 -9.74 10.47
C VAL A 431 1.95 -11.06 10.65
N LEU A 432 2.17 -11.83 9.58
CA LEU A 432 2.92 -13.10 9.66
C LEU A 432 4.39 -12.83 10.00
N ILE A 433 5.00 -11.83 9.37
CA ILE A 433 6.40 -11.44 9.64
C ILE A 433 6.50 -10.82 11.04
N SER A 434 5.57 -9.96 11.45
CA SER A 434 5.53 -9.39 12.80
C SER A 434 5.41 -10.46 13.90
N ALA A 435 4.52 -11.44 13.72
CA ALA A 435 4.37 -12.54 14.66
C ALA A 435 5.65 -13.39 14.76
N LYS A 436 6.34 -13.62 13.64
CA LYS A 436 7.64 -14.30 13.64
C LYS A 436 8.71 -13.48 14.36
N ALA A 437 8.81 -12.18 14.12
CA ALA A 437 9.77 -11.32 14.80
C ALA A 437 9.55 -11.30 16.32
N GLN A 438 8.29 -11.19 16.77
CA GLN A 438 7.94 -11.29 18.19
C GLN A 438 8.35 -12.65 18.79
N ALA A 439 8.13 -13.75 18.08
CA ALA A 439 8.53 -15.08 18.52
C ALA A 439 10.07 -15.21 18.63
N LEU A 440 10.81 -14.71 17.66
CA LEU A 440 12.28 -14.70 17.66
C LEU A 440 12.85 -13.86 18.81
N ARG A 441 12.23 -12.73 19.12
CA ARG A 441 12.58 -11.92 20.30
C ARG A 441 12.31 -12.67 21.60
N LYS A 442 11.14 -13.28 21.76
CA LYS A 442 10.81 -14.10 22.93
C LYS A 442 11.79 -15.27 23.11
N ALA A 443 12.36 -15.77 22.01
CA ALA A 443 13.41 -16.78 22.01
C ALA A 443 14.84 -16.23 22.20
N ASN A 444 15.00 -14.94 22.53
CA ASN A 444 16.27 -14.25 22.70
C ASN A 444 17.23 -14.37 21.50
N THR A 445 16.69 -14.43 20.27
CA THR A 445 17.52 -14.47 19.05
C THR A 445 18.06 -13.09 18.66
N PHE A 446 17.44 -12.03 19.19
CA PHE A 446 17.89 -10.63 19.20
C PHE A 446 17.24 -9.93 20.41
N HIS A 447 17.72 -8.73 20.76
CA HIS A 447 17.26 -7.96 21.92
C HIS A 447 16.22 -6.89 21.58
#